data_AF-A0A959PW08-F1
#
_entry.id   AF-A0A959PW08-F1
#
_cell.length_a   1.000
_cell.length_b   1.000
_cell.length_c   1.000
_cell.angle_alpha   90.00
_cell.angle_beta   90.00
_cell.angle_gamma   90.00
#
_symmetry.space_group_name_H-M   'P 1'
#
loop_
_entity.id
_entity.type
_entity.pdbx_description
1 polymer ?
#
loop_
_entity_poly.entity_id
_entity_poly.type
_entity_poly.pdbx_seq_one_letter_code
_entity_poly.pdbx_strand_id
1 'polypeptide(L)'
;MLVRTGLYLAITVFAVLIVAWIQYQDTGRWFEFISIQENWGNRLQFPNLPLTSWAGGFIIRLDGIALFVAAAAGITLLLYLFKKRGLPSTPLPREVALSFGYLGGMAALSLLIKGGTLASLNRYVFAVPFIIVAFNFYLRSEIKTTIKQTLVFFLIIFFYWFLFRSFVHIVTLLLYTSVTFYACLFMLMKSGSTSLSRWSTFLLIGINLVFQVIFMVRFLNGIWVG
;
A
#
# COMPACT_ATOMS: atom_id res chain seq x y z
N MET A 1 7.65 9.88 -28.60
CA MET A 1 7.40 9.32 -27.25
C MET A 1 8.67 9.24 -26.41
N LEU A 2 9.73 8.57 -26.91
CA LEU A 2 11.05 8.51 -26.28
C LEU A 2 11.62 9.88 -25.85
N VAL A 3 11.53 10.90 -26.71
CA VAL A 3 12.04 12.25 -26.40
C VAL A 3 11.34 12.88 -25.18
N ARG A 4 10.02 12.72 -25.06
CA ARG A 4 9.26 13.27 -23.91
C ARG A 4 9.59 12.54 -22.61
N THR A 5 9.68 11.20 -22.66
CA THR A 5 10.10 10.40 -21.51
C THR A 5 11.52 10.73 -21.08
N GLY A 6 12.44 10.89 -22.04
CA GLY A 6 13.82 11.32 -21.78
C GLY A 6 13.87 12.70 -21.12
N LEU A 7 13.06 13.65 -21.60
CA LEU A 7 12.95 14.98 -20.99
C LEU A 7 12.45 14.90 -19.53
N TYR A 8 11.41 14.12 -19.25
CA TYR A 8 10.88 13.98 -17.89
C TYR A 8 11.88 13.31 -16.93
N LEU A 9 12.63 12.32 -17.42
CA LEU A 9 13.71 11.70 -16.65
C LEU A 9 14.84 12.70 -16.38
N ALA A 10 15.25 13.47 -17.40
CA ALA A 10 16.28 14.50 -17.26
C ALA A 10 15.87 15.57 -16.24
N ILE A 11 14.62 16.05 -16.29
CA ILE A 11 14.08 17.02 -15.33
C ILE A 11 14.07 16.43 -13.91
N THR A 12 13.65 15.17 -13.75
CA THR A 12 13.66 14.50 -12.44
C THR A 12 15.07 14.39 -11.87
N VAL A 13 16.04 13.95 -12.68
CA VAL A 13 17.45 13.85 -12.27
C VAL A 13 18.00 15.23 -11.93
N PHE A 14 17.73 16.23 -12.76
CA PHE A 14 18.17 17.60 -12.52
C PHE A 14 17.60 18.17 -11.22
N ALA A 15 16.32 17.93 -10.92
CA ALA A 15 15.71 18.35 -9.65
C ALA A 15 16.38 17.68 -8.44
N VAL A 16 16.70 16.38 -8.52
CA VAL A 16 17.45 15.67 -7.47
C VAL A 16 18.85 16.27 -7.28
N LEU A 17 19.54 16.62 -8.37
CA LEU A 17 20.86 17.24 -8.32
C LEU A 17 20.80 18.65 -7.71
N ILE A 18 19.75 19.44 -7.98
CA ILE A 18 19.54 20.74 -7.33
C ILE A 18 19.39 20.56 -5.82
N VAL A 19 18.56 19.61 -5.38
CA VAL A 19 18.37 19.34 -3.94
C VAL A 19 19.68 18.90 -3.29
N ALA A 20 20.43 18.01 -3.95
CA ALA A 20 21.74 17.58 -3.46
C ALA A 20 22.75 18.74 -3.37
N TRP A 21 22.70 19.68 -4.32
CA TRP A 21 23.54 20.88 -4.31
C TRP A 21 23.16 21.84 -3.18
N ILE A 22 21.87 22.07 -2.94
CA ILE A 22 21.40 22.87 -1.80
C ILE A 22 21.89 22.24 -0.48
N GLN A 23 21.71 20.93 -0.32
CA GLN A 23 22.21 20.21 0.86
C GLN A 23 23.73 20.31 1.02
N TYR A 24 24.47 20.31 -0.09
CA TYR A 24 25.93 20.49 -0.06
C TYR A 24 26.32 21.89 0.44
N GLN A 25 25.58 22.94 0.04
CA GLN A 25 25.83 24.29 0.57
C GLN A 25 25.61 24.36 2.10
N ASP A 26 24.60 23.66 2.61
CA ASP A 26 24.27 23.67 4.04
C ASP A 26 25.20 22.79 4.89
N THR A 27 25.67 21.67 4.34
CA THR A 27 26.37 20.62 5.12
C THR A 27 27.84 20.43 4.74
N GLY A 28 28.28 20.96 3.59
CA GLY A 28 29.59 20.69 3.01
C GLY A 28 29.77 19.27 2.47
N ARG A 29 28.71 18.45 2.43
CA ARG A 29 28.76 17.03 2.05
C ARG A 29 27.74 16.69 0.97
N TRP A 30 28.19 15.97 -0.07
CA TRP A 30 27.31 15.51 -1.13
C TRP A 30 26.51 14.30 -0.68
N PHE A 31 25.22 14.29 -1.00
CA PHE A 31 24.30 13.19 -0.68
C PHE A 31 24.20 12.86 0.82
N GLU A 32 24.38 13.85 1.70
CA GLU A 32 24.29 13.66 3.16
C GLU A 32 22.94 13.10 3.61
N PHE A 33 21.87 13.36 2.87
CA PHE A 33 20.58 12.73 3.12
C PHE A 33 20.65 11.19 3.08
N ILE A 34 21.42 10.62 2.14
CA ILE A 34 21.59 9.17 1.98
C ILE A 34 22.48 8.62 3.10
N SER A 35 23.58 9.32 3.45
CA SER A 35 24.47 8.88 4.53
C SER A 35 23.75 8.81 5.87
N ILE A 36 22.87 9.78 6.16
CA ILE A 36 22.06 9.79 7.38
C ILE A 36 21.02 8.66 7.41
N GLN A 37 20.57 8.13 6.26
CA GLN A 37 19.63 6.99 6.27
C GLN A 37 20.23 5.76 6.97
N GLU A 38 21.53 5.53 6.87
CA GLU A 38 22.19 4.40 7.53
C GLU A 38 22.08 4.49 9.06
N ASN A 39 22.12 5.71 9.62
CA ASN A 39 21.91 5.95 11.05
C ASN A 39 20.49 5.57 11.52
N TRP A 40 19.53 5.52 10.59
CA TRP A 40 18.15 5.08 10.84
C TRP A 40 17.98 3.57 10.61
N GLY A 41 19.08 2.85 10.40
CA GLY A 41 19.11 1.41 10.15
C GLY A 41 18.71 1.01 8.73
N ASN A 42 18.61 1.98 7.80
CA ASN A 42 18.28 1.73 6.41
C ASN A 42 19.53 1.24 5.67
N ARG A 43 19.55 -0.05 5.35
CA ARG A 43 20.62 -0.71 4.60
C ARG A 43 20.05 -1.93 3.89
N LEU A 44 20.65 -2.33 2.77
CA LEU A 44 20.19 -3.53 2.08
C LEU A 44 20.38 -4.76 2.97
N GLN A 45 19.29 -5.41 3.34
CA GLN A 45 19.25 -6.55 4.25
C GLN A 45 17.98 -7.38 4.02
N PHE A 46 18.00 -8.65 4.40
CA PHE A 46 16.79 -9.46 4.39
C PHE A 46 15.81 -8.99 5.49
N PRO A 47 14.49 -9.02 5.23
CA PRO A 47 13.51 -8.61 6.23
C PRO A 47 13.48 -9.62 7.39
N ASN A 48 13.58 -9.11 8.61
CA ASN A 48 13.42 -9.92 9.81
C ASN A 48 11.93 -10.02 10.18
N LEU A 49 11.49 -11.21 10.60
CA LEU A 49 10.18 -11.44 11.17
C LEU A 49 10.26 -11.53 12.70
N PRO A 50 9.20 -11.14 13.42
CA PRO A 50 7.97 -10.53 12.93
C PRO A 50 8.16 -9.07 12.46
N LEU A 51 7.38 -8.65 11.46
CA LEU A 51 7.36 -7.28 10.93
C LEU A 51 6.92 -6.28 12.02
N THR A 52 7.50 -5.09 11.95
CA THR A 52 7.29 -4.01 12.92
C THR A 52 7.04 -2.67 12.21
N SER A 53 6.69 -1.64 12.98
CA SER A 53 6.70 -0.24 12.53
C SER A 53 7.28 0.63 13.64
N TRP A 54 7.46 1.93 13.38
CA TRP A 54 7.98 2.90 14.34
C TRP A 54 7.06 3.09 15.55
N ALA A 55 5.76 2.80 15.40
CA ALA A 55 4.78 2.82 16.47
C ALA A 55 3.90 1.56 16.46
N GLY A 56 3.40 1.20 17.64
CA GLY A 56 2.45 0.09 17.81
C GLY A 56 1.01 0.45 17.46
N GLY A 57 0.11 -0.50 17.66
CA GLY A 57 -1.33 -0.26 17.58
C GLY A 57 -1.83 0.10 16.19
N PHE A 58 -2.32 1.32 16.00
CA PHE A 58 -2.93 1.77 14.75
C PHE A 58 -1.93 1.88 13.60
N ILE A 59 -0.71 2.35 13.88
CA ILE A 59 0.30 2.60 12.84
C ILE A 59 0.77 1.30 12.19
N ILE A 60 1.07 0.26 12.98
CA ILE A 60 1.46 -1.05 12.44
C ILE A 60 0.33 -1.70 11.62
N ARG A 61 -0.94 -1.49 12.00
CA ARG A 61 -2.09 -1.91 11.18
C ARG A 61 -2.12 -1.17 9.85
N LEU A 62 -1.94 0.15 9.87
CA LEU A 62 -1.97 0.97 8.67
C LEU A 62 -0.82 0.63 7.71
N ASP A 63 0.39 0.46 8.22
CA ASP A 63 1.54 0.00 7.44
C ASP A 63 1.38 -1.44 6.94
N GLY A 64 0.72 -2.29 7.73
CA GLY A 64 0.39 -3.66 7.33
C GLY A 64 -0.64 -3.71 6.20
N ILE A 65 -1.68 -2.86 6.21
CA ILE A 65 -2.61 -2.74 5.07
C ILE A 65 -1.85 -2.20 3.84
N ALA A 66 -0.98 -1.21 4.03
CA ALA A 66 -0.17 -0.64 2.95
C ALA A 66 0.70 -1.70 2.28
N LEU A 67 1.40 -2.52 3.07
CA LEU A 67 2.20 -3.64 2.55
C LEU A 67 1.33 -4.64 1.79
N PHE A 68 0.17 -5.01 2.32
CA PHE A 68 -0.72 -5.98 1.66
C PHE A 68 -1.16 -5.49 0.28
N VAL A 69 -1.65 -4.24 0.19
CA VAL A 69 -2.12 -3.67 -1.07
C VAL A 69 -0.99 -3.48 -2.07
N ALA A 70 0.16 -2.98 -1.61
CA ALA A 70 1.33 -2.78 -2.44
C ALA A 70 1.92 -4.11 -2.96
N ALA A 71 2.00 -5.13 -2.11
CA ALA A 71 2.40 -6.47 -2.50
C ALA A 71 1.42 -7.09 -3.50
N ALA A 72 0.11 -6.95 -3.29
CA ALA A 72 -0.90 -7.42 -4.24
C ALA A 72 -0.75 -6.75 -5.61
N ALA A 73 -0.50 -5.44 -5.66
CA ALA A 73 -0.24 -4.71 -6.90
C ALA A 73 1.04 -5.22 -7.59
N GLY A 74 2.14 -5.37 -6.85
CA GLY A 74 3.41 -5.89 -7.37
C GLY A 74 3.29 -7.32 -7.90
N ILE A 75 2.66 -8.22 -7.15
CA ILE A 75 2.38 -9.60 -7.57
C ILE A 75 1.53 -9.59 -8.83
N THR A 76 0.49 -8.76 -8.90
CA THR A 76 -0.36 -8.65 -10.09
C THR A 76 0.47 -8.24 -11.31
N LEU A 77 1.33 -7.23 -11.18
CA LEU A 77 2.23 -6.83 -12.27
C LEU A 77 3.15 -7.98 -12.72
N LEU A 78 3.78 -8.69 -11.78
CA LEU A 78 4.63 -9.84 -12.10
C LEU A 78 3.86 -10.93 -12.84
N LEU A 79 2.63 -11.22 -12.45
CA LEU A 79 1.78 -12.20 -13.14
C LEU A 79 1.50 -11.80 -14.60
N TYR A 80 1.26 -10.51 -14.87
CA TYR A 80 1.10 -9.99 -16.23
C TYR A 80 2.41 -10.04 -17.03
N LEU A 81 3.55 -9.69 -16.42
CA LEU A 81 4.86 -9.73 -17.08
C LEU A 81 5.26 -11.15 -17.48
N PHE A 82 5.01 -12.13 -16.61
CA PHE A 82 5.29 -13.55 -16.87
C PHE A 82 4.16 -14.27 -17.62
N LYS A 83 3.15 -13.54 -18.13
CA LYS A 83 2.01 -14.06 -18.90
C LYS A 83 1.39 -15.32 -18.27
N LYS A 84 1.17 -15.32 -16.96
CA LYS A 84 0.59 -16.48 -16.28
C LYS A 84 -0.82 -16.77 -16.79
N ARG A 85 -1.13 -18.07 -16.88
CA ARG A 85 -2.42 -18.60 -17.34
C ARG A 85 -3.57 -18.03 -16.51
N GLY A 86 -4.62 -17.54 -17.16
CA GLY A 86 -5.81 -16.97 -16.51
C GLY A 86 -5.88 -15.45 -16.50
N LEU A 87 -4.85 -14.74 -17.00
CA LEU A 87 -4.93 -13.30 -17.24
C LEU A 87 -5.42 -12.98 -18.66
N PRO A 88 -6.11 -11.85 -18.86
CA PRO A 88 -6.45 -11.35 -20.18
C PRO A 88 -5.19 -11.24 -21.05
N SER A 89 -5.32 -11.57 -22.34
CA SER A 89 -4.24 -11.38 -23.31
C SER A 89 -3.98 -9.89 -23.61
N THR A 90 -4.85 -9.01 -23.16
CA THR A 90 -4.70 -7.56 -23.30
C THR A 90 -3.60 -7.04 -22.37
N PRO A 91 -2.68 -6.21 -22.88
CA PRO A 91 -1.63 -5.62 -22.06
C PRO A 91 -2.24 -4.66 -21.02
N LEU A 92 -1.60 -4.58 -19.85
CA LEU A 92 -1.92 -3.58 -18.85
C LEU A 92 -1.77 -2.17 -19.44
N PRO A 93 -2.74 -1.26 -19.21
CA PRO A 93 -2.53 0.15 -19.50
C PRO A 93 -1.28 0.68 -18.79
N ARG A 94 -0.56 1.59 -19.44
CA ARG A 94 0.79 2.01 -18.99
C ARG A 94 0.77 2.66 -17.63
N GLU A 95 -0.27 3.43 -17.35
CA GLU A 95 -0.56 4.07 -16.07
C GLU A 95 -0.79 3.06 -14.96
N VAL A 96 -1.44 1.92 -15.25
CA VAL A 96 -1.66 0.84 -14.27
C VAL A 96 -0.36 0.09 -14.02
N ALA A 97 0.39 -0.23 -15.07
CA ALA A 97 1.69 -0.88 -14.95
C ALA A 97 2.68 -0.03 -14.12
N LEU A 98 2.73 1.29 -14.38
CA LEU A 98 3.53 2.24 -13.61
C LEU A 98 3.07 2.28 -12.14
N SER A 99 1.75 2.35 -11.90
CA SER A 99 1.20 2.40 -10.55
C SER A 99 1.50 1.13 -9.76
N PHE A 100 1.33 -0.05 -10.38
CA PHE A 100 1.66 -1.33 -9.74
C PHE A 100 3.14 -1.49 -9.49
N GLY A 101 3.98 -1.04 -10.44
CA GLY A 101 5.44 -1.06 -10.31
C GLY A 101 5.91 -0.17 -9.17
N TYR A 102 5.37 1.04 -9.07
CA TYR A 102 5.67 1.95 -7.96
C TYR A 102 5.23 1.35 -6.61
N LEU A 103 3.97 0.90 -6.49
CA LEU A 103 3.46 0.36 -5.23
C LEU A 103 4.24 -0.89 -4.79
N GLY A 104 4.37 -1.88 -5.69
CA GLY A 104 5.14 -3.09 -5.42
C GLY A 104 6.61 -2.82 -5.14
N GLY A 105 7.21 -1.87 -5.88
CA GLY A 105 8.58 -1.41 -5.67
C GLY A 105 8.78 -0.80 -4.29
N MET A 106 7.88 0.07 -3.83
CA MET A 106 7.96 0.67 -2.50
C MET A 106 7.81 -0.35 -1.37
N ALA A 107 6.94 -1.36 -1.54
CA ALA A 107 6.86 -2.48 -0.60
C ALA A 107 8.17 -3.28 -0.54
N ALA A 108 8.71 -3.65 -1.71
CA ALA A 108 9.97 -4.39 -1.80
C ALA A 108 11.15 -3.59 -1.21
N LEU A 109 11.29 -2.32 -1.58
CA LEU A 109 12.31 -1.43 -1.04
C LEU A 109 12.15 -1.26 0.48
N SER A 110 10.94 -1.10 1.00
CA SER A 110 10.73 -0.97 2.44
C SER A 110 11.14 -2.26 3.17
N LEU A 111 10.83 -3.44 2.64
CA LEU A 111 11.23 -4.71 3.25
C LEU A 111 12.75 -4.91 3.21
N LEU A 112 13.38 -4.63 2.06
CA LEU A 112 14.81 -4.89 1.82
C LEU A 112 15.74 -3.84 2.41
N ILE A 113 15.32 -2.58 2.51
CA ILE A 113 16.17 -1.51 3.05
C ILE A 113 15.99 -1.40 4.56
N LYS A 114 14.78 -1.62 5.06
CA LYS A 114 14.48 -1.41 6.49
C LYS A 114 14.52 -2.70 7.31
N GLY A 115 14.78 -3.85 6.69
CA GLY A 115 14.98 -5.11 7.42
C GLY A 115 13.76 -5.59 8.20
N GLY A 116 12.55 -5.31 7.70
CA GLY A 116 11.30 -5.74 8.32
C GLY A 116 10.55 -4.67 9.13
N THR A 117 11.10 -3.46 9.30
CA THR A 117 10.31 -2.31 9.76
C THR A 117 9.61 -1.62 8.59
N LEU A 118 8.29 -1.55 8.66
CA LEU A 118 7.45 -0.91 7.64
C LEU A 118 7.26 0.58 7.90
N ALA A 119 8.17 1.21 8.65
CA ALA A 119 7.99 2.57 9.14
C ALA A 119 7.58 3.54 8.02
N SER A 120 6.37 4.08 8.15
CA SER A 120 5.75 5.03 7.22
C SER A 120 5.45 4.49 5.82
N LEU A 121 5.39 3.16 5.63
CA LEU A 121 5.01 2.56 4.34
C LEU A 121 3.64 3.06 3.87
N ASN A 122 2.73 3.31 4.80
CA ASN A 122 1.42 3.89 4.52
C ASN A 122 1.47 5.22 3.74
N ARG A 123 2.48 6.07 3.95
CA ARG A 123 2.62 7.34 3.23
C ARG A 123 3.01 7.11 1.78
N TYR A 124 3.91 6.17 1.55
CA TYR A 124 4.35 5.82 0.20
C TYR A 124 3.26 5.11 -0.61
N VAL A 125 2.27 4.50 0.05
CA VAL A 125 1.18 3.77 -0.62
C VAL A 125 -0.09 4.60 -0.73
N PHE A 126 -0.57 5.21 0.36
CA PHE A 126 -1.88 5.86 0.41
C PHE A 126 -1.85 7.37 0.10
N ALA A 127 -0.72 8.05 0.29
CA ALA A 127 -0.60 9.49 0.02
C ALA A 127 -0.13 9.81 -1.41
N VAL A 128 -0.28 8.86 -2.34
CA VAL A 128 0.12 9.00 -3.74
C VAL A 128 -1.03 8.65 -4.68
N PRO A 129 -1.12 9.24 -5.88
CA PRO A 129 -2.23 8.99 -6.80
C PRO A 129 -2.27 7.54 -7.34
N PHE A 130 -1.16 6.81 -7.28
CA PHE A 130 -1.04 5.46 -7.82
C PHE A 130 -2.00 4.45 -7.17
N ILE A 131 -2.37 4.65 -5.90
CA ILE A 131 -3.38 3.80 -5.24
C ILE A 131 -4.77 3.96 -5.85
N ILE A 132 -5.11 5.19 -6.26
CA ILE A 132 -6.40 5.49 -6.89
C ILE A 132 -6.47 4.81 -8.26
N VAL A 133 -5.37 4.86 -9.03
CA VAL A 133 -5.26 4.17 -10.32
C VAL A 133 -5.41 2.66 -10.13
N ALA A 134 -4.73 2.08 -9.12
CA ALA A 134 -4.80 0.67 -8.81
C ALA A 134 -6.23 0.22 -8.42
N PHE A 135 -6.89 0.98 -7.55
CA PHE A 135 -8.28 0.68 -7.15
C PHE A 135 -9.29 0.91 -8.28
N ASN A 136 -9.14 1.97 -9.08
CA ASN A 136 -10.00 2.17 -10.24
C ASN A 136 -9.86 1.04 -11.26
N PHE A 137 -8.64 0.54 -11.50
CA PHE A 137 -8.42 -0.64 -12.33
C PHE A 137 -9.14 -1.87 -11.76
N TYR A 138 -9.00 -2.12 -10.45
CA TYR A 138 -9.73 -3.21 -9.79
C TYR A 138 -11.25 -3.06 -9.93
N LEU A 139 -11.80 -1.87 -9.65
CA LEU A 139 -13.24 -1.61 -9.69
C LEU A 139 -13.82 -1.76 -11.10
N ARG A 140 -13.10 -1.32 -12.14
CA ARG A 140 -13.52 -1.43 -13.55
C ARG A 140 -13.28 -2.80 -14.18
N SER A 141 -12.46 -3.66 -13.56
CA SER A 141 -12.25 -5.02 -14.07
C SER A 141 -13.55 -5.83 -14.12
N GLU A 142 -13.67 -6.81 -15.00
CA GLU A 142 -14.85 -7.68 -15.06
C GLU A 142 -14.82 -8.83 -14.03
N ILE A 143 -13.88 -8.78 -13.09
CA ILE A 143 -13.67 -9.81 -12.07
C ILE A 143 -14.90 -9.88 -11.17
N LYS A 144 -15.63 -10.98 -11.23
CA LYS A 144 -16.70 -11.29 -10.28
C LYS A 144 -16.15 -12.15 -9.16
N THR A 145 -16.48 -11.79 -7.93
CA THR A 145 -16.04 -12.52 -6.74
C THR A 145 -17.14 -13.48 -6.28
N THR A 146 -16.72 -14.64 -5.79
CA THR A 146 -17.62 -15.62 -5.16
C THR A 146 -17.43 -15.61 -3.65
N ILE A 147 -18.43 -16.13 -2.91
CA ILE A 147 -18.32 -16.24 -1.46
C ILE A 147 -17.14 -17.13 -1.05
N LYS A 148 -16.87 -18.22 -1.80
CA LYS A 148 -15.74 -19.12 -1.56
C LYS A 148 -14.41 -18.39 -1.72
N GLN A 149 -14.24 -17.61 -2.79
CA GLN A 149 -13.03 -16.78 -2.98
C GLN A 149 -12.89 -15.73 -1.88
N THR A 150 -14.00 -15.14 -1.42
CA THR A 150 -13.98 -14.17 -0.32
C THR A 150 -13.56 -14.82 1.00
N LEU A 151 -14.01 -16.05 1.28
CA LEU A 151 -13.59 -16.81 2.47
C LEU A 151 -12.10 -17.17 2.41
N VAL A 152 -11.60 -17.58 1.23
CA VAL A 152 -10.16 -17.81 1.04
C VAL A 152 -9.37 -16.51 1.25
N PHE A 153 -9.84 -15.40 0.70
CA PHE A 153 -9.23 -14.08 0.90
C PHE A 153 -9.24 -13.65 2.36
N PHE A 154 -10.34 -13.89 3.09
CA PHE A 154 -10.44 -13.68 4.52
C PHE A 154 -9.35 -14.45 5.27
N LEU A 155 -9.19 -15.75 4.99
CA LEU A 155 -8.18 -16.58 5.63
C LEU A 155 -6.76 -16.10 5.31
N ILE A 156 -6.48 -15.74 4.06
CA ILE A 156 -5.17 -15.21 3.65
C ILE A 156 -4.83 -13.95 4.45
N ILE A 157 -5.74 -12.97 4.52
CA ILE A 157 -5.50 -11.73 5.27
C ILE A 157 -5.43 -12.02 6.78
N PHE A 158 -6.28 -12.89 7.30
CA PHE A 158 -6.28 -13.25 8.72
C PHE A 158 -4.94 -13.85 9.14
N PHE A 159 -4.40 -14.79 8.37
CA PHE A 159 -3.08 -15.36 8.62
C PHE A 159 -1.94 -14.39 8.31
N TYR A 160 -2.10 -13.51 7.33
CA TYR A 160 -1.13 -12.45 7.04
C TYR A 160 -0.85 -11.56 8.26
N TRP A 161 -1.86 -11.30 9.12
CA TRP A 161 -1.64 -10.51 10.32
C TRP A 161 -0.64 -11.15 11.30
N PHE A 162 -0.45 -12.47 11.29
CA PHE A 162 0.54 -13.15 12.13
C PHE A 162 1.99 -12.84 11.75
N LEU A 163 2.23 -12.21 10.59
CA LEU A 163 3.55 -11.68 10.25
C LEU A 163 3.97 -10.50 11.15
N PHE A 164 3.05 -9.89 11.91
CA PHE A 164 3.29 -8.65 12.65
C PHE A 164 3.46 -8.90 14.17
N ARG A 165 4.38 -8.15 14.78
CA ARG A 165 4.66 -8.22 16.22
C ARG A 165 3.64 -7.45 17.04
N SER A 166 2.37 -7.87 17.02
CA SER A 166 1.28 -7.05 17.57
C SER A 166 0.29 -7.79 18.47
N PHE A 167 0.34 -9.12 18.57
CA PHE A 167 -0.64 -9.91 19.34
C PHE A 167 -0.24 -10.01 20.82
N VAL A 168 -0.52 -8.96 21.57
CA VAL A 168 -0.40 -8.98 23.04
C VAL A 168 -1.76 -9.22 23.71
N HIS A 169 -2.85 -8.76 23.07
CA HIS A 169 -4.19 -8.83 23.63
C HIS A 169 -5.22 -9.31 22.59
N ILE A 170 -6.30 -9.95 23.08
CA ILE A 170 -7.44 -10.37 22.24
C ILE A 170 -8.06 -9.20 21.47
N VAL A 171 -8.05 -8.00 22.08
CA VAL A 171 -8.51 -6.76 21.43
C VAL A 171 -7.75 -6.50 20.13
N THR A 172 -6.45 -6.79 20.10
CA THR A 172 -5.64 -6.60 18.88
C THR A 172 -6.06 -7.57 17.78
N LEU A 173 -6.33 -8.83 18.12
CA LEU A 173 -6.85 -9.81 17.17
C LEU A 173 -8.20 -9.39 16.60
N LEU A 174 -9.10 -8.89 17.45
CA LEU A 174 -10.41 -8.38 17.02
C LEU A 174 -10.26 -7.19 16.06
N LEU A 175 -9.38 -6.23 16.36
CA LEU A 175 -9.12 -5.09 15.49
C LEU A 175 -8.55 -5.51 14.12
N TYR A 176 -7.61 -6.45 14.07
CA TYR A 176 -7.11 -7.02 12.81
C TYR A 176 -8.22 -7.73 12.03
N THR A 177 -9.06 -8.48 12.74
CA THR A 177 -10.21 -9.18 12.15
C THR A 177 -11.22 -8.18 11.57
N SER A 178 -11.48 -7.05 12.23
CA SER A 178 -12.33 -5.98 11.70
C SER A 178 -11.78 -5.38 10.39
N VAL A 179 -10.46 -5.19 10.30
CA VAL A 179 -9.81 -4.75 9.05
C VAL A 179 -9.96 -5.81 7.96
N THR A 180 -9.81 -7.10 8.29
CA THR A 180 -10.06 -8.20 7.35
C THR A 180 -11.50 -8.20 6.85
N PHE A 181 -12.48 -7.99 7.73
CA PHE A 181 -13.89 -7.89 7.34
C PHE A 181 -14.13 -6.71 6.40
N TYR A 182 -13.54 -5.54 6.68
CA TYR A 182 -13.63 -4.38 5.79
C TYR A 182 -13.07 -4.70 4.39
N ALA A 183 -11.91 -5.36 4.30
CA ALA A 183 -11.34 -5.79 3.03
C ALA A 183 -12.23 -6.81 2.29
N CYS A 184 -12.87 -7.73 3.03
CA CYS A 184 -13.82 -8.68 2.46
C CYS A 184 -15.08 -8.00 1.92
N LEU A 185 -15.61 -6.99 2.62
CA LEU A 185 -16.72 -6.17 2.12
C LEU A 185 -16.34 -5.51 0.78
N PHE A 186 -15.12 -4.96 0.68
CA PHE A 186 -14.63 -4.36 -0.56
C PHE A 186 -14.59 -5.38 -1.71
N MET A 187 -14.16 -6.61 -1.44
CA MET A 187 -14.19 -7.69 -2.42
C MET A 187 -15.63 -8.10 -2.82
N LEU A 188 -16.55 -8.12 -1.87
CA LEU A 188 -17.95 -8.51 -2.06
C LEU A 188 -18.77 -7.48 -2.84
N MET A 189 -18.31 -6.23 -2.97
CA MET A 189 -18.91 -5.25 -3.88
C MET A 189 -18.98 -5.79 -5.31
N LYS A 190 -18.03 -6.65 -5.69
CA LYS A 190 -17.96 -7.29 -7.01
C LYS A 190 -18.56 -8.70 -7.03
N SER A 191 -19.35 -9.06 -6.02
CA SER A 191 -19.99 -10.37 -5.95
C SER A 191 -20.92 -10.60 -7.13
N GLY A 192 -20.98 -11.84 -7.62
CA GLY A 192 -21.96 -12.24 -8.65
C GLY A 192 -23.41 -12.13 -8.19
N SER A 193 -23.67 -12.12 -6.88
CA SER A 193 -25.00 -11.92 -6.30
C SER A 193 -25.30 -10.43 -6.13
N THR A 194 -26.40 -9.98 -6.74
CA THR A 194 -26.85 -8.58 -6.69
C THR A 194 -27.15 -8.10 -5.27
N SER A 195 -27.70 -8.97 -4.42
CA SER A 195 -27.98 -8.64 -3.01
C SER A 195 -26.69 -8.42 -2.22
N LEU A 196 -25.73 -9.35 -2.31
CA LEU A 196 -24.43 -9.26 -1.62
C LEU A 196 -23.63 -8.03 -2.06
N SER A 197 -23.57 -7.76 -3.37
CA SER A 197 -22.92 -6.58 -3.94
C SER A 197 -23.55 -5.27 -3.43
N ARG A 198 -24.89 -5.20 -3.42
CA ARG A 198 -25.61 -4.01 -2.94
C ARG A 198 -25.39 -3.75 -1.46
N TRP A 199 -25.57 -4.77 -0.61
CA TRP A 199 -25.41 -4.61 0.84
C TRP A 199 -23.97 -4.32 1.24
N SER A 200 -22.98 -4.99 0.63
CA SER A 200 -21.57 -4.68 0.88
C SER A 200 -21.22 -3.24 0.50
N THR A 201 -21.75 -2.74 -0.63
CA THR A 201 -21.57 -1.35 -1.04
C THR A 201 -22.18 -0.37 -0.04
N PHE A 202 -23.43 -0.60 0.41
CA PHE A 202 -24.06 0.27 1.41
C PHE A 202 -23.30 0.27 2.74
N LEU A 203 -22.86 -0.90 3.22
CA LEU A 203 -22.07 -1.00 4.44
C LEU A 203 -20.73 -0.25 4.31
N LEU A 204 -20.04 -0.38 3.18
CA LEU A 204 -18.80 0.35 2.95
C LEU A 204 -19.01 1.85 2.91
N ILE A 205 -20.06 2.34 2.23
CA ILE A 205 -20.39 3.77 2.21
C ILE A 205 -20.66 4.25 3.64
N GLY A 206 -21.48 3.52 4.41
CA GLY A 206 -21.78 3.86 5.80
C GLY A 206 -20.53 3.91 6.68
N ILE A 207 -19.68 2.88 6.61
CA ILE A 207 -18.42 2.82 7.36
C ILE A 207 -17.49 3.99 6.99
N ASN A 208 -17.31 4.25 5.69
CA ASN A 208 -16.45 5.34 5.23
C ASN A 208 -17.00 6.71 5.62
N LEU A 209 -18.32 6.92 5.55
CA LEU A 209 -18.95 8.16 6.00
C LEU A 209 -18.72 8.41 7.49
N VAL A 210 -18.86 7.36 8.31
CA VAL A 210 -18.58 7.44 9.76
C VAL A 210 -17.12 7.80 10.00
N PHE A 211 -16.17 7.13 9.33
CA PHE A 211 -14.75 7.48 9.47
C PHE A 211 -14.43 8.89 8.97
N GLN A 212 -15.02 9.32 7.85
CA GLN A 212 -14.88 10.67 7.32
C GLN A 212 -15.31 11.71 8.35
N VAL A 213 -16.46 11.53 8.99
CA VAL A 213 -16.96 12.43 10.05
C VAL A 213 -16.04 12.42 11.27
N ILE A 214 -15.64 11.24 11.75
CA ILE A 214 -14.72 11.12 12.90
C ILE A 214 -13.40 11.83 12.63
N PHE A 215 -12.82 11.62 11.45
CA PHE A 215 -11.56 12.23 11.05
C PHE A 215 -11.68 13.73 10.85
N MET A 216 -12.79 14.21 10.28
CA MET A 216 -13.07 15.63 10.16
C MET A 216 -13.19 16.29 11.54
N VAL A 217 -13.90 15.70 12.49
CA VAL A 217 -14.02 16.22 13.87
C VAL A 217 -12.65 16.26 14.56
N ARG A 218 -11.84 15.21 14.42
CA ARG A 218 -10.48 15.20 14.98
C ARG A 218 -9.61 16.29 14.37
N PHE A 219 -9.65 16.44 13.05
CA PHE A 219 -8.91 17.47 12.33
C PHE A 219 -9.30 18.87 12.80
N LEU A 220 -10.59 19.17 12.93
CA LEU A 220 -11.08 20.46 13.41
C LEU A 220 -10.66 20.76 14.86
N ASN A 221 -10.41 19.73 15.67
CA ASN A 221 -9.89 19.87 17.04
C ASN A 221 -8.36 19.89 17.12
N GLY A 222 -7.65 19.96 15.99
CA GLY A 222 -6.19 19.93 15.94
C GLY A 222 -5.58 18.58 16.36
N ILE A 223 -6.39 17.51 16.41
CA ILE A 223 -5.94 16.17 16.75
C ILE A 223 -5.40 15.50 15.49
N TRP A 224 -4.16 15.02 15.57
CA TRP A 224 -3.54 14.29 14.49
C TRP A 224 -4.32 13.00 14.17
N VAL A 225 -4.65 12.80 12.89
CA VAL A 225 -5.51 11.71 12.40
C VAL A 225 -4.69 10.52 11.86
N GLY A 226 -3.39 10.71 11.65
CA GLY A 226 -2.45 9.71 11.15
C GLY A 226 -1.34 10.30 10.29
#